data_AF-A0A847E4H4-F1
#
_entry.id   AF-A0A847E4H4-F1
#
_cell.length_a   1.000
_cell.length_b   1.000
_cell.length_c   1.000
_cell.angle_alpha   90.00
_cell.angle_beta   90.00
_cell.angle_gamma   90.00
#
_symmetry.space_group_name_H-M   'P 1'
#
loop_
_entity.id
_entity.type
_entity.pdbx_description
1 polymer ?
#
loop_
_entity_poly.entity_id
_entity_poly.type
_entity_poly.pdbx_seq_one_letter_code
_entity_poly.pdbx_strand_id
1 'polypeptide(L)'
;MKKILLIGFMVAMLIFPVASWSLTIGDPAVDIGGVDVLIASGVLSDSSDQGEVDWVNSVLGTSFVKTDMTKTDVVEMMWVVTNEDSSVYAMDFVSTNPMYFFIKVGMGRNDLPYTHHLYTNFASLQYAVVDLDQAGYEIKNIGKFSHIGEFPGTQVPEPVSLILLGLGLIGIAGIKRKIS
;
A
#
# COMPACT_ATOMS: atom_id res chain seq x y z
N MET A 1 18.40 38.53 -17.42
CA MET A 1 18.19 37.50 -18.46
C MET A 1 18.45 36.09 -17.95
N LYS A 2 19.67 35.71 -17.52
CA LYS A 2 19.98 34.35 -17.01
C LYS A 2 19.06 33.86 -15.87
N LYS A 3 18.64 34.75 -14.95
CA LYS A 3 17.73 34.41 -13.82
C LYS A 3 16.27 34.16 -14.25
N ILE A 4 15.79 34.86 -15.28
CA ILE A 4 14.44 34.67 -15.83
C ILE A 4 14.36 33.33 -16.57
N LEU A 5 15.44 32.98 -17.27
CA LEU A 5 15.59 31.69 -17.95
C LEU A 5 15.63 30.51 -16.97
N LEU A 6 16.31 30.67 -15.82
CA LEU A 6 16.35 29.66 -14.76
C LEU A 6 14.99 29.43 -14.10
N ILE A 7 14.24 30.50 -13.83
CA ILE A 7 12.87 30.42 -13.27
C ILE A 7 11.93 29.76 -14.28
N GLY A 8 12.02 30.13 -15.56
CA GLY A 8 11.25 29.48 -16.62
C GLY A 8 11.55 27.99 -16.73
N PHE A 9 12.80 27.58 -16.54
CA PHE A 9 13.20 26.17 -16.55
C PHE A 9 12.67 25.38 -15.34
N MET A 10 12.69 25.96 -14.13
CA MET A 10 12.11 25.31 -12.94
C MET A 10 10.58 25.19 -13.04
N VAL A 11 9.89 26.21 -13.57
CA VAL A 11 8.45 26.13 -13.81
C VAL A 11 8.14 25.08 -14.88
N ALA A 12 8.95 24.97 -15.93
CA ALA A 12 8.79 23.97 -16.98
C ALA A 12 9.00 22.51 -16.50
N MET A 13 9.77 22.28 -15.44
CA MET A 13 9.90 20.96 -14.83
C MET A 13 8.67 20.56 -13.99
N LEU A 14 7.86 21.53 -13.53
CA LEU A 14 6.68 21.28 -12.69
C LEU A 14 5.40 21.02 -13.49
N ILE A 15 5.41 21.13 -14.82
CA ILE A 15 4.22 20.98 -15.68
C ILE A 15 4.09 19.59 -16.33
N PHE A 16 4.91 18.61 -15.96
CA PHE A 16 4.73 17.24 -16.43
C PHE A 16 3.83 16.47 -15.45
N PRO A 17 2.50 16.35 -15.67
CA PRO A 17 1.71 15.38 -14.95
C PRO A 17 2.26 14.00 -15.31
N VAL A 18 2.81 13.30 -14.32
CA VAL A 18 3.03 11.87 -14.43
C VAL A 18 1.65 11.22 -14.54
N ALA A 19 1.40 10.50 -15.63
CA ALA A 19 0.18 9.71 -15.74
C ALA A 19 0.22 8.62 -14.66
N SER A 20 -0.66 8.71 -13.66
CA SER A 20 -0.89 7.62 -12.71
C SER A 20 -1.85 6.65 -13.38
N TRP A 21 -1.42 5.40 -13.53
CA TRP A 21 -2.27 4.33 -14.03
C TRP A 21 -3.05 3.80 -12.83
N SER A 22 -4.38 3.88 -12.90
CA SER A 22 -5.27 3.29 -11.90
C SER A 22 -5.91 2.05 -12.47
N LEU A 23 -6.14 1.08 -11.60
CA LEU A 23 -6.89 -0.14 -11.83
C LEU A 23 -8.36 0.12 -11.50
N THR A 24 -9.24 -0.63 -12.15
CA THR A 24 -10.67 -0.55 -11.93
C THR A 24 -11.30 -1.93 -11.74
N ILE A 25 -12.46 -1.98 -11.08
CA ILE A 25 -13.26 -3.21 -10.95
C ILE A 25 -14.70 -2.96 -11.39
N GLY A 26 -15.33 -4.02 -11.92
CA GLY A 26 -16.76 -4.06 -12.23
C GLY A 26 -17.20 -3.21 -13.42
N ASP A 27 -18.53 -3.17 -13.61
CA ASP A 27 -19.23 -2.35 -14.61
C ASP A 27 -20.54 -1.78 -14.00
N PRO A 28 -20.66 -0.46 -13.75
CA PRO A 28 -19.70 0.59 -14.12
C PRO A 28 -18.39 0.50 -13.35
N ALA A 29 -17.29 0.84 -14.03
CA ALA A 29 -15.94 0.74 -13.49
C ALA A 29 -15.74 1.65 -12.25
N VAL A 30 -15.26 1.07 -11.16
CA VAL A 30 -14.86 1.75 -9.93
C VAL A 30 -13.34 1.81 -9.86
N ASP A 31 -12.77 3.00 -9.64
CA ASP A 31 -11.33 3.20 -9.46
C ASP A 31 -10.89 2.69 -8.07
N ILE A 32 -9.89 1.81 -8.07
CA ILE A 32 -9.35 1.14 -6.88
C ILE A 32 -7.85 1.39 -6.70
N GLY A 33 -7.28 2.40 -7.35
CA GLY A 33 -5.86 2.71 -7.23
C GLY A 33 -4.96 1.72 -7.98
N GLY A 34 -3.75 1.47 -7.49
CA GLY A 34 -2.77 0.57 -8.07
C GLY A 34 -2.49 -0.64 -7.17
N VAL A 35 -1.65 -1.55 -7.67
CA VAL A 35 -1.21 -2.73 -6.91
C VAL A 35 -0.45 -2.33 -5.64
N ASP A 36 -0.82 -2.92 -4.51
CA ASP A 36 -0.18 -2.72 -3.22
C ASP A 36 1.21 -3.35 -3.17
N VAL A 37 2.09 -2.76 -2.37
CA VAL A 37 3.50 -3.16 -2.34
C VAL A 37 3.71 -4.29 -1.34
N LEU A 38 4.14 -5.46 -1.83
CA LEU A 38 4.59 -6.55 -0.96
C LEU A 38 5.86 -6.17 -0.19
N ILE A 39 5.81 -6.26 1.14
CA ILE A 39 6.91 -5.94 2.06
C ILE A 39 7.67 -7.21 2.42
N ALA A 40 6.95 -8.25 2.85
CA ALA A 40 7.54 -9.47 3.41
C ALA A 40 6.62 -10.68 3.28
N SER A 41 7.23 -11.86 3.26
CA SER A 41 6.54 -13.15 3.29
C SER A 41 7.15 -14.06 4.37
N GLY A 42 6.31 -14.82 5.08
CA GLY A 42 6.74 -15.58 6.26
C GLY A 42 6.01 -16.92 6.44
N VAL A 43 6.71 -17.88 7.04
CA VAL A 43 6.08 -19.06 7.68
C VAL A 43 6.05 -18.77 9.17
N LEU A 44 4.85 -18.67 9.73
CA LEU A 44 4.71 -18.40 11.15
C LEU A 44 4.54 -19.74 11.89
N SER A 45 5.45 -20.02 12.82
CA SER A 45 5.33 -21.18 13.72
C SER A 45 4.14 -21.05 14.67
N ASP A 46 3.81 -19.81 15.04
CA ASP A 46 2.57 -19.46 15.74
C ASP A 46 1.75 -18.54 14.82
N SER A 47 0.66 -19.07 14.28
CA SER A 47 -0.30 -18.30 13.49
C SER A 47 -1.58 -17.97 14.27
N SER A 48 -1.47 -17.88 15.61
CA SER A 48 -2.48 -17.23 16.44
C SER A 48 -2.54 -15.74 16.11
N ASP A 49 -3.63 -15.07 16.50
CA ASP A 49 -3.76 -13.62 16.29
C ASP A 49 -2.58 -12.83 16.90
N GLN A 50 -2.05 -13.28 18.04
CA GLN A 50 -0.90 -12.61 18.66
C GLN A 50 0.39 -12.90 17.88
N GLY A 51 0.60 -14.13 17.43
CA GLY A 51 1.75 -14.49 16.60
C GLY A 51 1.78 -13.72 15.27
N GLU A 52 0.61 -13.50 14.67
CA GLU A 52 0.45 -12.68 13.45
C GLU A 52 0.82 -11.20 13.73
N VAL A 53 0.35 -10.62 14.83
CA VAL A 53 0.70 -9.24 15.23
C VAL A 53 2.20 -9.09 15.56
N ASP A 54 2.76 -10.05 16.30
CA ASP A 54 4.18 -10.04 16.68
C ASP A 54 5.08 -10.13 15.44
N TRP A 55 4.69 -10.95 14.46
CA TRP A 55 5.37 -11.02 13.18
C TRP A 55 5.31 -9.69 12.42
N VAL A 56 4.14 -9.07 12.29
CA VAL A 56 4.00 -7.75 11.64
C VAL A 56 4.88 -6.70 12.33
N ASN A 57 4.86 -6.65 13.66
CA ASN A 57 5.72 -5.76 14.43
C ASN A 57 7.21 -6.01 14.18
N SER A 58 7.63 -7.28 14.06
CA SER A 58 9.02 -7.64 13.76
C SER A 58 9.47 -7.17 12.37
N VAL A 59 8.57 -7.15 11.39
CA VAL A 59 8.86 -6.72 10.01
C VAL A 59 8.88 -5.20 9.91
N LEU A 60 7.89 -4.52 10.51
CA LEU A 60 7.70 -3.07 10.36
C LEU A 60 8.45 -2.23 11.40
N GLY A 61 8.94 -2.84 12.48
CA GLY A 61 9.50 -2.11 13.62
C GLY A 61 8.46 -1.33 14.42
N THR A 62 7.20 -1.80 14.41
CA THR A 62 6.06 -1.18 15.09
C THR A 62 5.81 -1.81 16.46
N SER A 63 4.75 -1.36 17.14
CA SER A 63 4.32 -1.92 18.43
C SER A 63 2.80 -2.02 18.49
N PHE A 64 2.20 -2.52 17.40
CA PHE A 64 0.78 -2.83 17.35
C PHE A 64 0.41 -3.87 18.41
N VAL A 65 -0.80 -3.75 18.93
CA VAL A 65 -1.42 -4.74 19.79
C VAL A 65 -2.56 -5.43 19.05
N LYS A 66 -3.06 -6.55 19.59
CA LYS A 66 -4.16 -7.31 18.97
C LYS A 66 -5.38 -6.47 18.61
N THR A 67 -5.71 -5.44 19.39
CA THR A 67 -6.85 -4.55 19.12
C THR A 67 -6.64 -3.62 17.94
N ASP A 68 -5.41 -3.46 17.47
CA ASP A 68 -5.09 -2.67 16.27
C ASP A 68 -5.32 -3.49 14.98
N MET A 69 -5.39 -4.82 15.09
CA MET A 69 -5.62 -5.71 13.97
C MET A 69 -7.12 -5.94 13.76
N THR A 70 -7.63 -5.55 12.59
CA THR A 70 -8.94 -6.01 12.11
C THR A 70 -8.73 -7.28 11.30
N LYS A 71 -9.18 -8.41 11.83
CA LYS A 71 -9.06 -9.71 11.17
C LYS A 71 -10.38 -10.10 10.53
N THR A 72 -10.31 -10.46 9.25
CA THR A 72 -11.47 -10.85 8.46
C THR A 72 -11.17 -12.18 7.77
N ASP A 73 -11.95 -13.21 8.09
CA ASP A 73 -11.93 -14.47 7.33
C ASP A 73 -12.48 -14.19 5.93
N VAL A 74 -11.72 -14.55 4.89
CA VAL A 74 -12.06 -14.22 3.51
C VAL A 74 -12.55 -15.45 2.76
N VAL A 75 -13.41 -15.21 1.78
CA VAL A 75 -13.84 -16.21 0.81
C VAL A 75 -13.56 -15.70 -0.60
N GLU A 76 -13.40 -16.61 -1.56
CA GLU A 76 -13.06 -16.29 -2.95
C GLU A 76 -13.95 -15.20 -3.57
N MET A 77 -15.26 -15.21 -3.29
CA MET A 77 -16.20 -14.21 -3.81
C MET A 77 -16.00 -12.78 -3.29
N MET A 78 -15.16 -12.57 -2.27
CA MET A 78 -14.82 -11.22 -1.77
C MET A 78 -13.73 -10.56 -2.63
N TRP A 79 -13.02 -11.35 -3.45
CA TRP A 79 -11.97 -10.87 -4.32
C TRP A 79 -12.49 -10.72 -5.74
N VAL A 80 -12.30 -9.54 -6.31
CA VAL A 80 -12.74 -9.18 -7.66
C VAL A 80 -11.51 -8.95 -8.52
N VAL A 81 -11.46 -9.62 -9.67
CA VAL A 81 -10.40 -9.38 -10.65
C VAL A 81 -10.51 -7.99 -11.24
N THR A 82 -9.38 -7.33 -11.49
CA THR A 82 -9.37 -6.00 -12.11
C THR A 82 -9.73 -6.05 -13.59
N ASN A 83 -10.24 -4.94 -14.12
CA ASN A 83 -10.63 -4.82 -15.51
C ASN A 83 -9.41 -4.80 -16.46
N GLU A 84 -8.26 -4.34 -15.96
CA GLU A 84 -7.03 -4.17 -16.74
C GLU A 84 -6.13 -5.41 -16.72
N ASP A 85 -6.13 -6.18 -15.63
CA ASP A 85 -5.26 -7.35 -15.46
C ASP A 85 -5.97 -8.52 -14.75
N SER A 86 -5.89 -9.70 -15.38
CA SER A 86 -6.46 -10.95 -14.88
C SER A 86 -5.68 -11.59 -13.72
N SER A 87 -4.43 -11.19 -13.46
CA SER A 87 -3.65 -11.66 -12.31
C SER A 87 -3.84 -10.80 -11.06
N VAL A 88 -4.47 -9.63 -11.21
CA VAL A 88 -4.64 -8.64 -10.14
C VAL A 88 -6.04 -8.72 -9.58
N TYR A 89 -6.11 -8.83 -8.26
CA TYR A 89 -7.35 -8.96 -7.52
C TYR A 89 -7.47 -7.87 -6.47
N ALA A 90 -8.69 -7.41 -6.27
CA ALA A 90 -9.03 -6.40 -5.27
C ALA A 90 -10.08 -6.92 -4.29
N MET A 91 -9.95 -6.55 -3.02
CA MET A 91 -10.97 -6.78 -1.99
C MET A 91 -11.18 -5.50 -1.20
N ASP A 92 -12.44 -5.15 -0.93
CA ASP A 92 -12.78 -4.02 -0.06
C ASP A 92 -12.36 -4.31 1.39
N PHE A 93 -11.72 -3.35 2.04
CA PHE A 93 -11.31 -3.47 3.42
C PHE A 93 -12.49 -3.36 4.37
N VAL A 94 -12.44 -4.09 5.49
CA VAL A 94 -13.43 -3.94 6.55
C VAL A 94 -13.10 -2.76 7.44
N SER A 95 -11.81 -2.51 7.69
CA SER A 95 -11.35 -1.36 8.45
C SER A 95 -11.27 -0.10 7.56
N THR A 96 -11.33 1.06 8.20
CA THR A 96 -11.22 2.34 7.49
C THR A 96 -9.75 2.71 7.29
N ASN A 97 -9.32 2.81 6.04
CA ASN A 97 -7.98 3.25 5.65
C ASN A 97 -6.81 2.47 6.29
N PRO A 98 -6.78 1.13 6.22
CA PRO A 98 -5.61 0.38 6.66
C PRO A 98 -4.40 0.77 5.82
N MET A 99 -3.25 1.02 6.47
CA MET A 99 -2.00 1.28 5.76
C MET A 99 -1.20 0.00 5.52
N TYR A 100 -1.43 -1.02 6.34
CA TYR A 100 -0.78 -2.31 6.18
C TYR A 100 -1.83 -3.40 6.26
N PHE A 101 -1.61 -4.47 5.53
CA PHE A 101 -2.42 -5.67 5.67
C PHE A 101 -1.57 -6.87 5.32
N PHE A 102 -1.86 -8.01 5.95
CA PHE A 102 -1.33 -9.28 5.48
C PHE A 102 -2.45 -10.19 4.99
N ILE A 103 -2.13 -11.02 4.01
CA ILE A 103 -2.97 -12.12 3.56
C ILE A 103 -2.37 -13.41 4.06
N LYS A 104 -3.18 -14.22 4.74
CA LYS A 104 -2.82 -15.60 5.07
C LYS A 104 -3.35 -16.55 4.02
N VAL A 105 -2.47 -17.41 3.53
CA VAL A 105 -2.81 -18.46 2.58
C VAL A 105 -2.73 -19.83 3.23
N GLY A 106 -3.67 -20.70 2.89
CA GLY A 106 -3.65 -22.09 3.31
C GLY A 106 -2.44 -22.83 2.73
N MET A 107 -1.74 -23.59 3.57
CA MET A 107 -0.60 -24.41 3.15
C MET A 107 -1.09 -25.71 2.52
N GLY A 108 -1.11 -25.80 1.20
CA GLY A 108 -1.25 -27.08 0.50
C GLY A 108 0.07 -27.84 0.48
N ARG A 109 -0.01 -29.17 0.37
CA ARG A 109 1.17 -30.09 0.37
C ARG A 109 2.23 -29.76 -0.70
N ASN A 110 1.87 -29.03 -1.75
CA ASN A 110 2.72 -28.71 -2.89
C ASN A 110 2.98 -27.20 -3.03
N ASP A 111 2.51 -26.38 -2.09
CA ASP A 111 2.66 -24.94 -2.18
C ASP A 111 3.96 -24.51 -1.49
N LEU A 112 4.69 -23.60 -2.14
CA LEU A 112 5.91 -22.97 -1.64
C LEU A 112 5.67 -22.35 -0.25
N PRO A 113 6.73 -22.19 0.57
CA PRO A 113 6.63 -22.48 2.00
C PRO A 113 5.85 -21.44 2.81
N TYR A 114 5.62 -20.26 2.27
CA TYR A 114 5.16 -19.09 3.03
C TYR A 114 3.63 -19.05 3.12
N THR A 115 3.14 -18.77 4.33
CA THR A 115 1.71 -18.76 4.65
C THR A 115 1.17 -17.37 4.90
N HIS A 116 2.03 -16.37 5.08
CA HIS A 116 1.64 -14.99 5.35
C HIS A 116 2.41 -14.04 4.43
N HIS A 117 1.70 -13.07 3.85
CA HIS A 117 2.25 -12.08 2.93
C HIS A 117 1.79 -10.69 3.38
N LEU A 118 2.72 -9.82 3.75
CA LEU A 118 2.47 -8.48 4.29
C LEU A 118 2.67 -7.43 3.21
N TYR A 119 1.71 -6.52 3.07
CA TYR A 119 1.66 -5.46 2.07
C TYR A 119 1.54 -4.08 2.72
N THR A 120 1.96 -3.04 1.99
CA THR A 120 1.60 -1.65 2.29
C THR A 120 0.54 -1.17 1.32
N ASN A 121 -0.53 -0.59 1.85
CA ASN A 121 -1.57 0.07 1.08
C ASN A 121 -1.18 1.51 0.79
N PHE A 122 -0.94 1.83 -0.48
CA PHE A 122 -0.51 3.17 -0.90
C PHE A 122 -1.49 3.89 -1.81
N ALA A 123 -2.37 3.17 -2.52
CA ALA A 123 -3.05 3.74 -3.68
C ALA A 123 -4.54 4.05 -3.47
N SER A 124 -5.25 3.25 -2.67
CA SER A 124 -6.71 3.37 -2.56
C SER A 124 -7.22 3.51 -1.14
N LEU A 125 -6.47 3.06 -0.13
CA LEU A 125 -6.87 3.00 1.29
C LEU A 125 -8.18 2.23 1.56
N GLN A 126 -9.00 1.95 0.55
CA GLN A 126 -10.27 1.23 0.64
C GLN A 126 -10.17 -0.20 0.10
N TYR A 127 -9.27 -0.46 -0.85
CA TYR A 127 -9.11 -1.78 -1.44
C TYR A 127 -7.72 -2.37 -1.19
N ALA A 128 -7.68 -3.66 -0.83
CA ALA A 128 -6.48 -4.49 -0.88
C ALA A 128 -6.30 -4.93 -2.32
N VAL A 129 -5.26 -4.46 -3.01
CA VAL A 129 -5.02 -4.76 -4.43
C VAL A 129 -3.75 -5.56 -4.56
N VAL A 130 -3.86 -6.85 -4.87
CA VAL A 130 -2.72 -7.76 -4.93
C VAL A 130 -2.58 -8.37 -6.31
N ASP A 131 -1.34 -8.39 -6.80
CA ASP A 131 -0.95 -9.13 -7.99
C ASP A 131 -0.45 -10.51 -7.57
N LEU A 132 -1.10 -11.55 -8.08
CA LEU A 132 -0.75 -12.94 -7.78
C LEU A 132 0.61 -13.36 -8.36
N ASP A 133 1.14 -12.62 -9.33
CA ASP A 133 2.43 -12.89 -9.97
C ASP A 133 3.61 -12.16 -9.28
N GLN A 134 3.34 -11.08 -8.52
CA GLN A 134 4.36 -10.15 -7.99
C GLN A 134 5.37 -10.78 -7.03
N ALA A 135 5.00 -11.86 -6.35
CA ALA A 135 5.78 -12.38 -5.25
C ALA A 135 6.85 -13.41 -5.67
N GLY A 136 6.91 -13.79 -6.96
CA GLY A 136 7.66 -14.99 -7.38
C GLY A 136 6.99 -16.29 -6.89
N TYR A 137 5.71 -16.20 -6.55
CA TYR A 137 4.87 -17.32 -6.16
C TYR A 137 3.87 -17.59 -7.26
N GLU A 138 3.52 -18.86 -7.40
CA GLU A 138 2.28 -19.25 -8.05
C GLU A 138 1.15 -19.22 -7.00
N ILE A 139 0.77 -18.04 -6.49
CA ILE A 139 -0.53 -17.92 -5.83
C ILE A 139 -1.59 -17.95 -6.95
N LYS A 140 -1.70 -19.08 -7.66
CA LYS A 140 -2.61 -19.24 -8.82
C LYS A 140 -4.05 -19.51 -8.41
N ASN A 141 -4.37 -19.41 -7.13
CA ASN A 141 -5.68 -19.76 -6.62
C ASN A 141 -6.06 -18.91 -5.42
N ILE A 142 -6.90 -17.91 -5.69
CA ILE A 142 -7.51 -17.02 -4.70
C ILE A 142 -8.30 -17.78 -3.62
N GLY A 143 -8.82 -18.97 -3.94
CA GLY A 143 -9.52 -19.85 -3.00
C GLY A 143 -8.64 -20.40 -1.87
N LYS A 144 -7.33 -20.15 -1.89
CA LYS A 144 -6.43 -20.47 -0.77
C LYS A 144 -6.34 -19.36 0.27
N PHE A 145 -6.93 -18.19 0.01
CA PHE A 145 -6.90 -17.10 0.97
C PHE A 145 -7.78 -17.47 2.16
N SER A 146 -7.19 -17.51 3.35
CA SER A 146 -7.86 -17.88 4.59
C SER A 146 -8.44 -16.66 5.28
N HIS A 147 -7.59 -15.66 5.51
CA HIS A 147 -8.00 -14.41 6.15
C HIS A 147 -7.03 -13.27 5.80
N ILE A 148 -7.51 -12.06 6.01
CA ILE A 148 -6.71 -10.84 5.99
C ILE A 148 -6.57 -10.30 7.42
N GLY A 149 -5.42 -9.72 7.74
CA GLY A 149 -5.23 -8.91 8.94
C GLY A 149 -4.86 -7.49 8.56
N GLU A 150 -5.70 -6.53 8.92
CA GLU A 150 -5.60 -5.12 8.55
C GLU A 150 -5.08 -4.29 9.73
N PHE A 151 -4.12 -3.41 9.49
CA PHE A 151 -3.49 -2.56 10.51
C PHE A 151 -3.57 -1.08 10.12
N PRO A 152 -3.77 -0.19 11.11
CA PRO A 152 -3.78 1.23 10.87
C PRO A 152 -2.37 1.71 10.52
N GLY A 153 -2.32 2.92 10.00
CA GLY A 153 -1.07 3.62 9.86
C GLY A 153 -0.49 4.12 11.18
N THR A 154 0.81 4.01 11.34
CA THR A 154 1.52 4.89 12.27
C THR A 154 1.56 6.28 11.63
N GLN A 155 0.83 7.25 12.17
CA GLN A 155 0.90 8.65 11.73
C GLN A 155 2.32 9.18 11.92
N VAL A 156 3.16 9.05 10.90
CA VAL A 156 4.45 9.74 10.82
C VAL A 156 4.33 10.72 9.66
N PRO A 157 4.44 12.04 9.90
CA PRO A 157 4.48 13.00 8.82
C PRO A 157 5.59 12.62 7.84
N GLU A 158 5.23 12.40 6.58
CA GLU A 158 6.21 12.02 5.57
C GLU A 158 7.32 13.08 5.48
N PRO A 159 8.60 12.67 5.35
CA PRO A 159 9.74 13.58 5.30
C PRO A 159 9.58 14.68 4.23
N VAL A 160 8.88 14.38 3.14
CA VAL A 160 8.65 15.30 2.02
C VAL A 160 7.80 16.48 2.44
N SER A 161 6.77 16.30 3.26
CA SER A 161 5.92 17.41 3.73
C SER A 161 6.71 18.39 4.60
N LEU A 162 7.64 17.89 5.42
CA LEU A 162 8.54 18.72 6.21
C LEU A 162 9.57 19.46 5.34
N ILE A 163 10.08 18.80 4.30
CA ILE A 163 10.98 19.42 3.33
C ILE A 163 10.24 20.49 2.53
N LEU A 164 9.03 20.22 2.05
CA LEU A 164 8.22 21.16 1.28
C LEU A 164 7.80 22.37 2.12
N LEU A 165 7.42 22.14 3.37
CA LEU A 165 7.17 23.19 4.36
C LEU A 165 8.44 24.02 4.62
N GLY A 166 9.58 23.36 4.81
CA GLY A 166 10.88 24.01 5.00
C GLY A 166 11.28 24.88 3.80
N LEU A 167 11.13 24.35 2.58
CA LEU A 167 11.39 25.08 1.34
C LEU A 167 10.42 26.25 1.15
N GLY A 168 9.15 26.08 1.50
CA GLY A 168 8.14 27.14 1.48
C GLY A 168 8.53 28.30 2.41
N LEU A 169 8.94 28.00 3.65
CA LEU A 169 9.39 29.00 4.62
C LEU A 169 10.66 29.72 4.17
N ILE A 170 11.63 29.00 3.61
CA ILE A 170 12.86 29.59 3.03
C ILE A 170 12.52 30.51 1.86
N GLY A 171 11.59 30.11 0.98
CA GLY A 171 11.10 30.91 -0.14
C GLY A 171 10.49 32.24 0.32
N ILE A 172 9.62 32.21 1.33
CA ILE A 172 8.99 33.41 1.90
C ILE A 172 10.04 34.36 2.53
N ALA A 173 10.99 33.81 3.28
CA ALA A 173 12.07 34.60 3.88
C ALA A 173 12.99 35.24 2.81
N GLY A 174 13.24 34.55 1.70
CA GLY A 174 14.00 35.04 0.56
C GLY A 174 13.32 36.21 -0.17
N ILE A 175 11.98 36.17 -0.31
CA ILE A 175 11.20 37.24 -0.94
C ILE A 175 11.22 38.51 -0.07
N LYS A 176 11.06 38.37 1.26
CA LYS A 176 11.07 39.51 2.20
C LYS A 176 12.37 40.32 2.14
N ARG A 177 13.52 39.67 1.96
CA ARG A 177 14.84 40.33 1.84
C ARG A 177 15.09 41.07 0.53
N LYS A 178 14.27 40.83 -0.50
CA LYS A 178 14.40 41.48 -1.82
C LYS A 178 13.48 42.68 -1.99
N ILE A 179 12.46 42.80 -1.13
CA ILE A 179 11.47 43.88 -1.15
C ILE A 179 11.81 44.96 -0.08
N SER A 180 12.61 44.61 0.93
CA SER A 180 13.26 45.58 1.82
C SER A 180 14.59 46.06 1.25
#